data_AF-A0A7Z9UAY6-F1
#
_entry.id   AF-A0A7Z9UAY6-F1
#
_cell.length_a   1.000
_cell.length_b   1.000
_cell.length_c   1.000
_cell.angle_alpha   90.00
_cell.angle_beta   90.00
_cell.angle_gamma   90.00
#
_symmetry.space_group_name_H-M   'P 1'
#
loop_
_entity.id
_entity.type
_entity.pdbx_description
1 polymer ?
#
loop_
_entity_poly.entity_id
_entity_poly.type
_entity_poly.pdbx_seq_one_letter_code
_entity_poly.pdbx_strand_id
1 'polypeptide(L)'
;MRKPPKTLKRLLALSLTLALSSSLNAQPWNLEPEVTEPVFPGSTVASRLYFDGCADCFGPWSVTSSGRLENLDEYKYGPELTNDNDLSTCWATRGGVGSWIGFRMLRATAADRAPVDGIAIANGYTKNMERWQQNSRIRELSISVDGKEYARATLKDTPFVQRVRFPERVNIRNGELRITVLSVYPGSHFNDLCVSEVQVEGGH
;
A
#
# COMPACT_ATOMS: atom_id res chain seq x y z
N MET A 1 -84.76 23.56 17.48
CA MET A 1 -84.16 23.35 16.13
C MET A 1 -83.19 24.48 15.82
N ARG A 2 -81.88 24.21 15.74
CA ARG A 2 -80.85 24.96 14.99
C ARG A 2 -79.67 24.01 14.79
N LYS A 3 -79.31 23.71 13.53
CA LYS A 3 -78.15 22.87 13.14
C LYS A 3 -76.87 23.72 13.03
N PRO A 4 -75.67 23.11 13.05
CA PRO A 4 -74.45 23.65 13.64
C PRO A 4 -73.51 24.31 12.60
N PRO A 5 -72.30 24.74 13.02
CA PRO A 5 -71.15 24.63 12.15
C PRO A 5 -70.04 23.75 12.74
N LYS A 6 -69.37 23.07 11.81
CA LYS A 6 -68.29 22.10 11.96
C LYS A 6 -67.01 22.82 12.39
N THR A 7 -66.26 22.28 13.36
CA THR A 7 -64.85 22.61 13.51
C THR A 7 -64.02 21.34 13.73
N LEU A 8 -63.15 21.14 12.74
CA LEU A 8 -62.12 20.13 12.60
C LEU A 8 -61.02 20.39 13.65
N LYS A 9 -60.68 19.42 14.52
CA LYS A 9 -59.46 19.48 15.33
C LYS A 9 -58.46 18.44 14.83
N ARG A 10 -57.29 18.98 14.48
CA ARG A 10 -56.16 18.38 13.76
C ARG A 10 -55.50 17.27 14.58
N LEU A 11 -55.25 16.12 13.96
CA LEU A 11 -54.29 15.12 14.44
C LEU A 11 -52.89 15.66 14.19
N LEU A 12 -52.12 15.88 15.26
CA LEU A 12 -50.68 16.11 15.18
C LEU A 12 -50.01 14.75 14.89
N ALA A 13 -49.55 14.53 13.66
CA ALA A 13 -48.66 13.42 13.37
C ALA A 13 -47.24 13.83 13.78
N LEU A 14 -46.74 13.24 14.86
CA LEU A 14 -45.36 13.40 15.30
C LEU A 14 -44.48 12.56 14.37
N SER A 15 -43.95 13.15 13.31
CA SER A 15 -42.98 12.50 12.42
C SER A 15 -41.64 12.38 13.15
N LEU A 16 -41.39 11.22 13.74
CA LEU A 16 -40.09 10.84 14.27
C LEU A 16 -39.16 10.57 13.08
N THR A 17 -38.47 11.60 12.60
CA THR A 17 -37.38 11.42 11.64
C THR A 17 -36.21 10.80 12.39
N LEU A 18 -36.07 9.48 12.31
CA LEU A 18 -34.86 8.78 12.68
C LEU A 18 -33.77 9.21 11.69
N ALA A 19 -32.98 10.20 12.07
CA ALA A 19 -31.74 10.51 11.36
C ALA A 19 -30.78 9.35 11.61
N LEU A 20 -30.76 8.36 10.71
CA LEU A 20 -29.64 7.45 10.61
C LEU A 20 -28.44 8.30 10.20
N SER A 21 -27.65 8.74 11.18
CA SER A 21 -26.28 9.14 10.94
C SER A 21 -25.50 7.88 10.60
N SER A 22 -25.62 7.40 9.36
CA SER A 22 -24.67 6.46 8.81
C SER A 22 -23.34 7.21 8.74
N SER A 23 -22.48 6.99 9.73
CA SER A 23 -21.05 7.20 9.53
C SER A 23 -20.63 6.22 8.43
N LEU A 24 -20.73 6.64 7.16
CA LEU A 24 -20.08 5.94 6.07
C LEU A 24 -18.58 6.06 6.33
N ASN A 25 -18.02 5.14 7.12
CA ASN A 25 -16.68 4.70 6.83
C ASN A 25 -16.77 4.11 5.42
N ALA A 26 -16.36 4.89 4.42
CA ALA A 26 -16.15 4.38 3.09
C ALA A 26 -15.30 3.10 3.22
N GLN A 27 -15.81 1.99 2.69
CA GLN A 27 -15.07 0.73 2.64
C GLN A 27 -13.77 0.97 1.85
N PRO A 28 -12.65 0.33 2.22
CA PRO A 28 -11.41 0.48 1.46
C PRO A 28 -11.60 -0.06 0.04
N TRP A 29 -10.90 0.55 -0.92
CA TRP A 29 -10.91 0.08 -2.30
C TRP A 29 -10.27 -1.31 -2.41
N ASN A 30 -10.80 -2.18 -3.27
CA ASN A 30 -10.14 -3.42 -3.66
C ASN A 30 -9.52 -3.23 -5.04
N LEU A 31 -8.19 -3.20 -5.11
CA LEU A 31 -7.42 -2.83 -6.29
C LEU A 31 -6.78 -4.07 -6.94
N GLU A 32 -6.85 -4.13 -8.26
CA GLU A 32 -6.10 -5.12 -9.04
C GLU A 32 -4.81 -4.47 -9.58
N PRO A 33 -3.64 -5.09 -9.38
CA PRO A 33 -2.39 -4.54 -9.87
C PRO A 33 -2.24 -4.71 -11.38
N GLU A 34 -1.67 -3.70 -12.02
CA GLU A 34 -1.14 -3.79 -13.38
C GLU A 34 0.25 -4.46 -13.31
N VAL A 35 0.42 -5.60 -13.98
CA VAL A 35 1.72 -6.29 -14.09
C VAL A 35 2.50 -5.68 -15.25
N THR A 36 3.70 -5.17 -14.99
CA THR A 36 4.55 -4.61 -16.05
C THR A 36 5.45 -5.69 -16.66
N GLU A 37 5.98 -5.44 -17.87
CA GLU A 37 6.87 -6.35 -18.62
C GLU A 37 8.05 -6.92 -17.78
N PRO A 38 8.65 -8.06 -18.17
CA PRO A 38 9.58 -8.84 -17.34
C PRO A 38 10.84 -8.12 -16.87
N VAL A 39 11.17 -8.33 -15.59
CA VAL A 39 12.35 -7.76 -14.92
C VAL A 39 13.30 -8.88 -14.49
N PHE A 40 14.19 -9.34 -15.38
CA PHE A 40 15.21 -10.35 -15.07
C PHE A 40 16.63 -9.79 -15.21
N PRO A 41 17.60 -10.19 -14.35
CA PRO A 41 19.01 -9.88 -14.55
C PRO A 41 19.56 -10.57 -15.81
N GLY A 42 20.11 -9.80 -16.75
CA GLY A 42 20.76 -10.32 -17.96
C GLY A 42 20.05 -10.02 -19.28
N SER A 43 18.85 -9.42 -19.26
CA SER A 43 18.38 -8.70 -20.44
C SER A 43 19.18 -7.40 -20.56
N THR A 44 19.47 -6.93 -21.77
CA THR A 44 20.04 -5.59 -22.00
C THR A 44 19.11 -4.45 -21.54
N VAL A 45 17.94 -4.80 -21.01
CA VAL A 45 16.92 -3.95 -20.39
C VAL A 45 17.03 -3.95 -18.85
N ALA A 46 17.73 -4.93 -18.26
CA ALA A 46 17.88 -5.11 -16.82
C ALA A 46 18.65 -3.98 -16.12
N SER A 47 19.40 -3.17 -16.87
CA SER A 47 20.12 -2.01 -16.35
C SER A 47 19.31 -0.69 -16.38
N ARG A 48 18.06 -0.71 -16.85
CA ARG A 48 17.16 0.46 -16.94
C ARG A 48 15.70 0.08 -16.74
N LEU A 49 15.43 -0.70 -15.69
CA LEU A 49 14.07 -1.10 -15.35
C LEU A 49 13.31 0.11 -14.83
N TYR A 50 12.67 0.83 -15.76
CA TYR A 50 11.25 1.20 -15.78
C TYR A 50 10.55 1.65 -14.48
N PHE A 51 11.29 2.07 -13.47
CA PHE A 51 10.94 3.11 -12.52
C PHE A 51 11.33 4.47 -13.13
N ASP A 52 10.92 4.74 -14.38
CA ASP A 52 11.18 6.00 -15.10
C ASP A 52 10.29 7.15 -14.57
N GLY A 53 10.06 7.13 -13.27
CA GLY A 53 9.76 8.27 -12.44
C GLY A 53 10.88 8.30 -11.43
N CYS A 54 11.87 9.14 -11.69
CA CYS A 54 12.83 9.66 -10.73
C CYS A 54 12.39 9.38 -9.27
N ALA A 55 12.93 8.32 -8.66
CA ALA A 55 12.70 8.03 -7.23
C ALA A 55 13.05 9.26 -6.37
N ASP A 56 13.92 10.12 -6.90
CA ASP A 56 14.29 11.44 -6.37
C ASP A 56 13.26 12.57 -6.59
N CYS A 57 12.34 12.47 -7.56
CA CYS A 57 11.47 13.58 -7.96
C CYS A 57 10.20 13.67 -7.11
N PHE A 58 9.87 12.59 -6.38
CA PHE A 58 8.80 12.62 -5.38
C PHE A 58 9.33 12.51 -3.93
N GLY A 59 10.61 12.90 -3.77
CA GLY A 59 11.26 13.23 -2.52
C GLY A 59 11.96 12.05 -1.84
N PRO A 60 12.96 12.31 -0.98
CA PRO A 60 13.52 11.25 -0.16
C PRO A 60 12.45 10.81 0.87
N TRP A 61 12.19 9.50 0.90
CA TRP A 61 11.31 8.86 1.87
C TRP A 61 12.13 8.29 3.03
N SER A 62 11.67 8.55 4.25
CA SER A 62 12.06 7.74 5.40
C SER A 62 11.22 6.46 5.37
N VAL A 63 11.89 5.32 5.34
CA VAL A 63 11.25 4.02 5.36
C VAL A 63 11.42 3.38 6.73
N THR A 64 10.34 2.84 7.27
CA THR A 64 10.33 2.08 8.53
C THR A 64 9.56 0.78 8.35
N SER A 65 9.68 -0.15 9.29
CA SER A 65 8.93 -1.41 9.26
C SER A 65 8.57 -1.91 10.65
N SER A 66 7.70 -2.92 10.70
CA SER A 66 7.35 -3.65 11.94
C SER A 66 8.52 -4.41 12.56
N GLY A 67 9.57 -4.67 11.78
CA GLY A 67 10.70 -5.51 12.15
C GLY A 67 11.49 -5.93 10.91
N ARG A 68 12.57 -6.69 11.15
CA ARG A 68 13.42 -7.28 10.11
C ARG A 68 14.13 -8.51 10.64
N LEU A 69 14.65 -9.34 9.75
CA LEU A 69 15.66 -10.33 10.11
C LEU A 69 16.94 -9.67 10.63
N GLU A 70 17.67 -10.39 11.47
CA GLU A 70 19.00 -9.97 11.90
C GLU A 70 19.96 -9.94 10.70
N ASN A 71 20.80 -8.91 10.65
CA ASN A 71 21.84 -8.82 9.63
C ASN A 71 22.88 -9.93 9.86
N LEU A 72 23.41 -10.48 8.77
CA LEU A 72 24.43 -11.53 8.79
C LEU A 72 25.63 -11.07 7.99
N ASP A 73 26.73 -10.73 8.66
CA ASP A 73 27.95 -10.20 8.04
C ASP A 73 27.66 -9.04 7.06
N GLU A 74 27.80 -9.30 5.76
CA GLU A 74 27.56 -8.34 4.67
C GLU A 74 26.08 -8.22 4.27
N TYR A 75 25.22 -9.17 4.68
CA TYR A 75 23.81 -9.21 4.34
C TYR A 75 22.98 -8.36 5.30
N LYS A 76 22.23 -7.43 4.73
CA LYS A 76 21.28 -6.56 5.42
C LYS A 76 19.86 -6.94 5.02
N TYR A 77 18.90 -6.66 5.90
CA TYR A 77 17.48 -6.98 5.68
C TYR A 77 16.54 -5.85 6.11
N GLY A 78 17.05 -4.63 6.22
CA GLY A 78 16.27 -3.49 6.71
C GLY A 78 15.27 -2.91 5.70
N PRO A 79 14.32 -2.10 6.19
CA PRO A 79 13.33 -1.44 5.34
C PRO A 79 13.94 -0.48 4.32
N GLU A 80 15.15 0.04 4.58
CA GLU A 80 15.90 0.86 3.62
C GLU A 80 16.21 0.14 2.30
N LEU A 81 16.13 -1.19 2.28
CA LEU A 81 16.36 -2.01 1.09
C LEU A 81 15.11 -2.18 0.23
N THR A 82 14.00 -1.49 0.55
CA THR A 82 12.82 -1.45 -0.33
C THR A 82 12.75 -0.18 -1.15
N ASN A 83 13.81 0.65 -1.11
CA ASN A 83 13.90 1.88 -1.88
C ASN A 83 15.36 2.26 -2.16
N ASP A 84 16.26 1.28 -2.25
CA ASP A 84 17.69 1.48 -2.52
C ASP A 84 18.02 1.42 -4.03
N ASN A 85 17.01 1.16 -4.86
CA ASN A 85 17.07 0.91 -6.30
C ASN A 85 17.94 -0.31 -6.67
N ASP A 86 18.06 -1.29 -5.77
CA ASP A 86 18.82 -2.52 -5.99
C ASP A 86 17.92 -3.76 -5.83
N LEU A 87 17.45 -4.29 -6.96
CA LEU A 87 16.64 -5.51 -6.99
C LEU A 87 17.37 -6.78 -6.50
N SER A 88 18.66 -6.69 -6.19
CA SER A 88 19.47 -7.75 -5.59
C SER A 88 19.49 -7.73 -4.05
N THR A 89 18.87 -6.73 -3.42
CA THR A 89 18.62 -6.63 -1.99
C THR A 89 17.13 -6.87 -1.69
N CYS A 90 16.77 -6.98 -0.40
CA CYS A 90 15.37 -6.94 0.04
C CYS A 90 15.25 -6.60 1.52
N TRP A 91 14.15 -5.99 1.90
CA TRP A 91 13.66 -6.11 3.27
C TRP A 91 13.17 -7.54 3.50
N ALA A 92 13.55 -8.13 4.64
CA ALA A 92 13.11 -9.48 5.01
C ALA A 92 12.61 -9.54 6.46
N THR A 93 11.54 -10.31 6.68
CA THR A 93 10.94 -10.55 8.00
C THR A 93 10.40 -11.97 8.13
N ARG A 94 10.38 -12.54 9.34
CA ARG A 94 9.89 -13.90 9.57
C ARG A 94 8.36 -13.94 9.63
N GLY A 95 7.73 -14.86 8.92
CA GLY A 95 6.30 -15.15 9.01
C GLY A 95 5.35 -14.16 8.32
N GLY A 96 5.85 -13.04 7.80
CA GLY A 96 5.22 -12.14 6.83
C GLY A 96 3.90 -11.45 7.23
N VAL A 97 2.87 -12.21 7.56
CA VAL A 97 1.53 -11.73 7.89
C VAL A 97 1.56 -10.78 9.09
N GLY A 98 0.89 -9.65 8.96
CA GLY A 98 0.87 -8.58 9.96
C GLY A 98 2.12 -7.70 9.98
N SER A 99 3.17 -8.05 9.24
CA SER A 99 4.31 -7.16 9.06
C SER A 99 3.95 -5.97 8.17
N TRP A 100 4.65 -4.85 8.33
CA TRP A 100 4.35 -3.64 7.57
C TRP A 100 5.62 -2.87 7.18
N ILE A 101 5.52 -2.11 6.08
CA ILE A 101 6.50 -1.12 5.62
C ILE A 101 5.79 0.25 5.59
N GLY A 102 6.44 1.27 6.13
CA GLY A 102 5.91 2.62 6.26
C GLY A 102 6.81 3.65 5.56
N PHE A 103 6.21 4.54 4.79
CA PHE A 103 6.87 5.58 4.00
C PHE A 103 6.43 6.96 4.48
N ARG A 104 7.39 7.75 4.96
CA ARG A 104 7.19 9.12 5.41
C ARG A 104 8.04 10.08 4.60
N MET A 105 7.42 11.12 4.06
CA MET A 105 8.16 12.13 3.29
C MET A 105 9.05 12.95 4.22
N LEU A 106 10.36 13.00 3.94
CA LEU A 106 11.32 13.73 4.79
C LEU A 106 11.26 15.25 4.64
N ARG A 107 10.79 15.74 3.49
CA ARG A 107 10.71 17.18 3.18
C ARG A 107 9.29 17.76 3.29
N ALA A 108 8.38 17.10 4.00
CA ALA A 108 7.04 17.65 4.19
C ALA A 108 7.09 18.87 5.13
N THR A 109 6.96 20.09 4.61
CA THR A 109 6.57 21.24 5.45
C THR A 109 5.08 21.13 5.80
N ALA A 110 4.60 21.89 6.79
CA ALA A 110 3.18 21.90 7.16
C ALA A 110 2.22 22.34 6.01
N ALA A 111 2.77 22.93 4.94
CA ALA A 111 2.05 23.25 3.71
C ALA A 111 2.17 22.17 2.63
N ASP A 112 3.16 21.28 2.73
CA ASP A 112 3.46 20.26 1.73
C ASP A 112 2.61 19.02 1.97
N ARG A 113 1.63 18.87 1.10
CA ARG A 113 0.95 17.59 0.92
C ARG A 113 1.81 16.75 0.00
N ALA A 114 2.06 15.49 0.34
CA ALA A 114 2.60 14.53 -0.62
C ALA A 114 1.45 13.91 -1.41
N PRO A 115 1.16 14.36 -2.65
CA PRO A 115 0.17 13.72 -3.52
C PRO A 115 0.65 12.33 -3.97
N VAL A 116 -0.01 11.28 -3.51
CA VAL A 116 0.27 9.89 -3.92
C VAL A 116 -0.83 9.40 -4.84
N ASP A 117 -0.42 8.85 -5.98
CA ASP A 117 -1.28 8.28 -7.01
C ASP A 117 -1.22 6.75 -7.03
N GLY A 118 -0.26 6.14 -6.34
CA GLY A 118 -0.15 4.69 -6.25
C GLY A 118 1.17 4.21 -5.66
N ILE A 119 1.43 2.92 -5.84
CA ILE A 119 2.73 2.30 -5.56
C ILE A 119 3.12 1.36 -6.70
N ALA A 120 4.42 1.21 -6.93
CA ALA A 120 5.01 0.11 -7.69
C ALA A 120 5.79 -0.80 -6.73
N ILE A 121 5.67 -2.12 -6.89
CA ILE A 121 6.32 -3.10 -5.99
C ILE A 121 7.03 -4.21 -6.78
N ALA A 122 8.28 -4.49 -6.40
CA ALA A 122 8.98 -5.73 -6.73
C ALA A 122 8.85 -6.71 -5.56
N ASN A 123 7.92 -7.65 -5.70
CA ASN A 123 7.47 -8.52 -4.63
C ASN A 123 8.31 -9.81 -4.56
N GLY A 124 8.82 -10.14 -3.36
CA GLY A 124 9.76 -11.25 -3.15
C GLY A 124 11.22 -10.82 -3.14
N TYR A 125 12.13 -11.78 -3.00
CA TYR A 125 13.57 -11.54 -3.11
C TYR A 125 14.02 -11.67 -4.57
N THR A 126 14.01 -10.56 -5.32
CA THR A 126 14.16 -10.57 -6.79
C THR A 126 15.60 -10.72 -7.28
N LYS A 127 16.58 -10.96 -6.40
CA LYS A 127 17.99 -11.16 -6.75
C LYS A 127 18.19 -12.19 -7.87
N ASN A 128 17.42 -13.27 -7.80
CA ASN A 128 17.30 -14.26 -8.87
C ASN A 128 16.03 -15.10 -8.63
N MET A 129 15.66 -15.91 -9.63
CA MET A 129 14.46 -16.76 -9.58
C MET A 129 14.50 -17.76 -8.42
N GLU A 130 15.66 -18.32 -8.09
CA GLU A 130 15.79 -19.27 -6.98
C GLU A 130 15.43 -18.61 -5.64
N ARG A 131 15.98 -17.44 -5.33
CA ARG A 131 15.66 -16.68 -4.11
C ARG A 131 14.21 -16.23 -4.09
N TRP A 132 13.68 -15.78 -5.22
CA TRP A 132 12.27 -15.39 -5.34
C TRP A 132 11.32 -16.54 -5.00
N GLN A 133 11.64 -17.78 -5.43
CA GLN A 133 10.86 -18.97 -5.10
C GLN A 133 11.04 -19.43 -3.64
N GLN A 134 12.28 -19.38 -3.13
CA GLN A 134 12.64 -19.87 -1.80
C GLN A 134 12.00 -19.07 -0.66
N ASN A 135 11.82 -17.76 -0.84
CA ASN A 135 11.24 -16.86 0.16
C ASN A 135 9.75 -16.61 -0.08
N SER A 136 9.02 -16.28 0.97
CA SER A 136 7.61 -15.90 0.87
C SER A 136 7.45 -14.53 0.19
N ARG A 137 6.29 -14.34 -0.45
CA ARG A 137 5.93 -13.13 -1.22
C ARG A 137 4.58 -12.61 -0.74
N ILE A 138 4.33 -11.31 -0.83
CA ILE A 138 3.04 -10.74 -0.45
C ILE A 138 1.96 -11.26 -1.41
N ARG A 139 0.84 -11.74 -0.88
CA ARG A 139 -0.35 -12.10 -1.67
C ARG A 139 -1.40 -11.00 -1.58
N GLU A 140 -1.81 -10.66 -0.37
CA GLU A 140 -2.73 -9.56 -0.10
C GLU A 140 -2.06 -8.54 0.80
N LEU A 141 -2.29 -7.26 0.50
CA LEU A 141 -1.85 -6.14 1.33
C LEU A 141 -2.98 -5.15 1.56
N SER A 142 -2.91 -4.42 2.66
CA SER A 142 -3.66 -3.18 2.86
C SER A 142 -2.71 -1.99 2.77
N ILE A 143 -3.24 -0.89 2.27
CA ILE A 143 -2.58 0.41 2.19
C ILE A 143 -3.37 1.36 3.09
N SER A 144 -2.70 1.98 4.05
CA SER A 144 -3.27 3.04 4.88
C SER A 144 -2.51 4.35 4.70
N VAL A 145 -3.23 5.46 4.77
CA VAL A 145 -2.69 6.81 4.69
C VAL A 145 -3.03 7.54 5.99
N ASP A 146 -2.02 8.09 6.66
CA ASP A 146 -2.15 8.80 7.93
C ASP A 146 -2.96 7.98 8.98
N GLY A 147 -2.74 6.66 9.00
CA GLY A 147 -3.36 5.73 9.94
C GLY A 147 -4.77 5.25 9.57
N LYS A 148 -5.35 5.73 8.47
CA LYS A 148 -6.65 5.26 7.97
C LYS A 148 -6.45 4.31 6.79
N GLU A 149 -7.03 3.11 6.87
CA GLU A 149 -7.04 2.17 5.75
C GLU A 149 -7.73 2.81 4.52
N TYR A 150 -7.04 2.75 3.39
CA TYR A 150 -7.45 3.39 2.14
C TYR A 150 -7.82 2.36 1.08
N ALA A 151 -6.98 1.33 0.90
CA ALA A 151 -7.15 0.31 -0.11
C ALA A 151 -6.60 -1.04 0.35
N ARG A 152 -7.00 -2.08 -0.36
CA ARG A 152 -6.40 -3.41 -0.37
C ARG A 152 -6.04 -3.78 -1.79
N ALA A 153 -5.01 -4.60 -1.96
CA ALA A 153 -4.65 -5.15 -3.26
C ALA A 153 -4.28 -6.63 -3.12
N THR A 154 -4.62 -7.41 -4.14
CA THR A 154 -4.13 -8.79 -4.29
C THR A 154 -3.07 -8.82 -5.38
N LEU A 155 -1.82 -9.03 -4.99
CA LEU A 155 -0.71 -9.16 -5.91
C LEU A 155 -0.75 -10.51 -6.65
N LYS A 156 -0.35 -10.51 -7.91
CA LYS A 156 -0.12 -11.74 -8.68
C LYS A 156 1.18 -12.40 -8.19
N ASP A 157 1.22 -13.73 -8.21
CA ASP A 157 2.42 -14.51 -7.86
C ASP A 157 3.40 -14.54 -9.05
N THR A 158 4.08 -13.41 -9.25
CA THR A 158 5.02 -13.22 -10.35
C THR A 158 6.24 -12.41 -9.86
N PRO A 159 7.45 -12.65 -10.39
CA PRO A 159 8.63 -11.82 -10.09
C PRO A 159 8.60 -10.46 -10.79
N PHE A 160 7.55 -10.17 -11.58
CA PHE A 160 7.41 -8.90 -12.28
C PHE A 160 6.92 -7.79 -11.36
N VAL A 161 7.37 -6.57 -11.67
CA VAL A 161 6.90 -5.37 -10.97
C VAL A 161 5.40 -5.20 -11.19
N GLN A 162 4.72 -4.81 -10.13
CA GLN A 162 3.28 -4.62 -10.09
C GLN A 162 2.96 -3.22 -9.63
N ARG A 163 2.09 -2.53 -10.37
CA ARG A 163 1.61 -1.18 -10.03
C ARG A 163 0.21 -1.24 -9.46
N VAL A 164 0.03 -0.71 -8.26
CA VAL A 164 -1.26 -0.53 -7.61
C VAL A 164 -1.61 0.95 -7.72
N ARG A 165 -2.42 1.30 -8.73
CA ARG A 165 -2.91 2.67 -8.93
C ARG A 165 -4.05 2.98 -7.99
N PHE A 166 -4.01 4.16 -7.39
CA PHE A 166 -5.10 4.65 -6.58
C PHE A 166 -6.21 5.22 -7.45
N PRO A 167 -7.48 4.92 -7.14
CA PRO A 167 -8.61 5.46 -7.89
C PRO A 167 -8.75 6.96 -7.68
N GLU A 168 -8.33 7.46 -6.51
CA GLU A 168 -8.24 8.88 -6.21
C GLU A 168 -6.86 9.21 -5.62
N ARG A 169 -6.31 10.35 -6.02
CA ARG A 169 -5.08 10.91 -5.45
C ARG A 169 -5.28 11.17 -3.96
N VAL A 170 -4.38 10.63 -3.15
CA VAL A 170 -4.35 10.88 -1.69
C VAL A 170 -3.25 11.85 -1.35
N ASN A 171 -3.39 12.57 -0.24
CA ASN A 171 -2.38 13.50 0.24
C ASN A 171 -1.89 13.05 1.61
N ILE A 172 -0.63 12.62 1.72
CA ILE A 172 0.00 12.42 3.02
C ILE A 172 0.29 13.81 3.59
N ARG A 173 -0.23 14.11 4.78
CA ARG A 173 -0.07 15.45 5.37
C ARG A 173 1.07 15.50 6.38
N ASN A 174 1.02 14.63 7.38
CA ASN A 174 2.01 14.58 8.46
C ASN A 174 2.31 13.15 8.95
N GLY A 175 1.69 12.13 8.35
CA GLY A 175 1.82 10.75 8.80
C GLY A 175 2.66 9.93 7.83
N GLU A 176 2.03 8.92 7.26
CA GLU A 176 2.72 7.81 6.61
C GLU A 176 1.77 7.13 5.62
N LEU A 177 2.32 6.73 4.47
CA LEU A 177 1.73 5.66 3.68
C LEU A 177 2.29 4.34 4.22
N ARG A 178 1.42 3.44 4.64
CA ARG A 178 1.83 2.14 5.19
C ARG A 178 1.22 1.01 4.38
N ILE A 179 2.06 0.07 3.99
CA ILE A 179 1.68 -1.22 3.41
C ILE A 179 1.72 -2.24 4.54
N THR A 180 0.61 -2.95 4.78
CA THR A 180 0.53 -4.03 5.76
C THR A 180 0.21 -5.34 5.05
N VAL A 181 0.94 -6.40 5.38
CA VAL A 181 0.78 -7.72 4.76
C VAL A 181 -0.40 -8.44 5.39
N LEU A 182 -1.41 -8.77 4.58
CA LEU A 182 -2.61 -9.49 5.02
C LEU A 182 -2.48 -11.00 4.80
N SER A 183 -1.86 -11.41 3.69
CA SER A 183 -1.56 -12.82 3.40
C SER A 183 -0.33 -12.95 2.50
N VAL A 184 0.23 -14.16 2.44
CA VAL A 184 1.46 -14.45 1.68
C VAL A 184 1.29 -15.63 0.74
N TYR A 185 2.04 -15.62 -0.36
CA TYR A 185 2.43 -16.83 -1.07
C TYR A 185 3.62 -17.44 -0.33
N PRO A 186 3.53 -18.69 0.16
CA PRO A 186 4.62 -19.31 0.90
C PRO A 186 5.84 -19.54 0.00
N GLY A 187 7.02 -19.34 0.56
CA GLY A 187 8.28 -19.74 -0.05
C GLY A 187 8.43 -21.26 -0.06
N SER A 188 9.24 -21.78 -0.97
CA SER A 188 9.52 -23.22 -1.05
C SER A 188 10.48 -23.72 0.03
N HIS A 189 11.23 -22.82 0.67
CA HIS A 189 12.27 -23.19 1.63
C HIS A 189 12.21 -22.37 2.93
N PHE A 190 12.13 -21.04 2.83
CA PHE A 190 12.15 -20.14 3.98
C PHE A 190 10.76 -19.60 4.29
N ASN A 191 10.44 -19.49 5.59
CA ASN A 191 9.25 -18.80 6.07
C ASN A 191 9.45 -17.27 6.16
N ASP A 192 10.49 -16.75 5.51
CA ASP A 192 10.79 -15.33 5.52
C ASP A 192 10.06 -14.67 4.35
N LEU A 193 9.34 -13.59 4.62
CA LEU A 193 8.79 -12.71 3.60
C LEU A 193 9.88 -11.74 3.14
N CYS A 194 10.02 -11.59 1.83
CA CYS A 194 10.93 -10.63 1.23
C CYS A 194 10.19 -9.62 0.35
N VAL A 195 10.64 -8.37 0.34
CA VAL A 195 10.24 -7.33 -0.62
C VAL A 195 11.49 -6.61 -1.09
N SER A 196 11.77 -6.69 -2.39
CA SER A 196 12.98 -6.09 -2.96
C SER A 196 12.82 -4.60 -3.23
N GLU A 197 11.67 -4.13 -3.70
CA GLU A 197 11.51 -2.71 -4.00
C GLU A 197 10.06 -2.25 -3.84
N VAL A 198 9.88 -1.01 -3.39
CA VAL A 198 8.61 -0.30 -3.32
C VAL A 198 8.86 1.17 -3.67
N GLN A 199 8.29 1.60 -4.79
CA GLN A 199 8.25 3.01 -5.15
C GLN A 199 6.87 3.58 -4.82
N VAL A 200 6.85 4.65 -4.02
CA VAL A 200 5.65 5.48 -3.85
C VAL A 200 5.53 6.39 -5.08
N GLU A 201 4.45 6.21 -5.85
CA GLU A 201 4.22 6.94 -7.09
C GLU A 201 3.32 8.16 -6.82
N GLY A 202 3.69 9.30 -7.39
CA GLY A 202 3.01 10.59 -7.21
C GLY A 202 3.64 11.67 -8.08
N GLY A 203 3.14 12.89 -8.02
CA GLY A 203 3.68 14.00 -8.81
C GLY A 203 3.09 15.36 -8.44
N HIS A 204 3.71 16.43 -8.95
CA HIS A 204 3.24 17.82 -8.80
C HIS A 204 1.85 18.06 -9.38
#